data_AF-A0AAV7A3N6-F1
#
_entry.id   AF-A0AAV7A3N6-F1
#
_cell.length_a   1.000
_cell.length_b   1.000
_cell.length_c   1.000
_cell.angle_alpha   90.00
_cell.angle_beta   90.00
_cell.angle_gamma   90.00
#
_symmetry.space_group_name_H-M   'P 1'
#
loop_
_entity.id
_entity.type
_entity.pdbx_description
1 polymer ?
#
loop_
_entity_poly.entity_id
_entity_poly.type
_entity_poly.pdbx_seq_one_letter_code
_entity_poly.pdbx_strand_id
1 'polypeptide(L)'
;MGHTPLEFSECYLDSPVFRESLKGYEQELERTNKFIKDVIKDGNALISAIKGYSSAIQKFSQTLQSFQFDFIGDTMTDDEINIAESFREFADLLQEVEDEKMMMLQNADELLIKPLEAFRKDQIGLTKERKKKFDRDSEKFYSLLDKHLHLSSKKKEAQLQEADLQVDKEKQNFYESSLEYVYQIQEVQESKKFSLVEPVLAFLHCLFTSNSLTFELTQDFLPYKQQLQLSLQNTRNHFGSTREELEDLKKRMTDAPMICKLKGQSTIEGYLYSQEKRALGLTWVKYYCRYEKEGKILGMTPVEQKPGSRQVSQELTLKSCTRRKSDTIDKRFCFDVETNERQGTITLQAPSEANRRLWLEAMDGKEPVSVWNLHLYLWLYTACVYRDGHTIIILFEPTVLMHPCYKLSISYGNV
;
A
#
# COMPACT_ATOMS: atom_id res chain seq x y z
N MET A 1 -44.75 -29.03 30.48
CA MET A 1 -45.37 -28.96 31.82
C MET A 1 -44.26 -28.62 32.80
N GLY A 2 -44.42 -27.57 33.62
CA GLY A 2 -43.40 -27.18 34.60
C GLY A 2 -43.27 -28.23 35.72
N HIS A 3 -42.12 -28.29 36.37
CA HIS A 3 -41.94 -29.12 37.57
C HIS A 3 -42.87 -28.63 38.67
N THR A 4 -43.51 -29.56 39.39
CA THR A 4 -44.29 -29.24 40.58
C THR A 4 -43.38 -28.57 41.61
N PRO A 5 -43.76 -27.44 42.23
CA PRO A 5 -42.94 -26.78 43.23
C PRO A 5 -42.54 -27.72 44.37
N LEU A 6 -41.30 -27.61 44.84
CA LEU A 6 -40.86 -28.32 46.05
C LEU A 6 -41.49 -27.65 47.26
N GLU A 7 -42.40 -28.31 47.98
CA GLU A 7 -42.98 -27.72 49.18
C GLU A 7 -42.14 -28.03 50.43
N PHE A 8 -42.00 -27.05 51.32
CA PHE A 8 -41.30 -27.26 52.60
C PHE A 8 -42.00 -28.31 53.49
N SER A 9 -43.31 -28.46 53.35
CA SER A 9 -44.11 -29.49 54.03
C SER A 9 -43.63 -30.92 53.71
N GLU A 10 -43.12 -31.14 52.50
CA GLU A 10 -42.64 -32.45 52.06
C GLU A 10 -41.25 -32.80 52.60
N CYS A 11 -40.46 -31.82 53.06
CA CYS A 11 -39.13 -32.04 53.64
C CYS A 11 -39.18 -32.90 54.90
N TYR A 12 -40.26 -32.79 55.68
CA TYR A 12 -40.43 -33.61 56.88
C TYR A 12 -40.90 -35.04 56.55
N LEU A 13 -41.75 -35.16 55.53
CA LEU A 13 -42.33 -36.44 55.12
C LEU A 13 -41.32 -37.32 54.38
N ASP A 14 -40.37 -36.70 53.68
CA ASP A 14 -39.36 -37.36 52.86
C ASP A 14 -39.93 -38.45 51.94
N SER A 15 -41.05 -38.14 51.28
CA SER A 15 -41.77 -39.12 50.48
C SER A 15 -40.98 -39.54 49.23
N PRO A 16 -41.20 -40.75 48.69
CA PRO A 16 -40.61 -41.13 47.41
C PRO A 16 -40.94 -40.16 46.27
N VAL A 17 -42.13 -39.55 46.31
CA VAL A 17 -42.58 -38.54 45.34
C VAL A 17 -41.77 -37.26 45.47
N PHE A 18 -41.52 -36.78 46.69
CA PHE A 18 -40.66 -35.64 46.97
C PHE A 18 -39.22 -35.88 46.48
N ARG A 19 -38.67 -37.07 46.74
CA ARG A 19 -37.34 -37.47 46.25
C ARG A 19 -37.25 -37.53 44.72
N GLU A 20 -38.31 -37.97 44.05
CA GLU A 20 -38.39 -37.95 42.59
C GLU A 20 -38.45 -36.51 42.05
N SER A 21 -39.24 -35.64 42.68
CA SER A 21 -39.28 -34.20 42.35
C SER A 21 -37.91 -33.54 42.53
N LEU A 22 -37.23 -33.75 43.66
CA LEU A 22 -35.86 -33.26 43.91
C LEU A 22 -34.90 -33.69 42.80
N LYS A 23 -34.94 -34.98 42.41
CA LYS A 23 -34.11 -35.50 41.32
C LYS A 23 -34.38 -34.81 39.99
N GLY A 24 -35.62 -34.40 39.73
CA GLY A 24 -35.99 -33.59 38.56
C GLY A 24 -35.28 -32.23 38.57
N TYR A 25 -35.33 -31.52 39.70
CA TYR A 25 -34.63 -30.25 39.88
C TYR A 25 -33.10 -30.39 39.79
N GLU A 26 -32.52 -31.44 40.36
CA GLU A 26 -31.08 -31.73 40.26
C GLU A 26 -30.62 -31.91 38.80
N GLN A 27 -31.40 -32.65 38.00
CA GLN A 27 -31.10 -32.84 36.58
C GLN A 27 -31.18 -31.54 35.79
N GLU A 28 -32.19 -30.72 36.06
CA GLU A 28 -32.34 -29.40 35.43
C GLU A 28 -31.17 -28.48 35.82
N LEU A 29 -30.76 -28.49 37.09
CA LEU A 29 -29.62 -27.71 37.58
C LEU A 29 -28.31 -28.09 36.88
N GLU A 30 -28.05 -29.39 36.66
CA GLU A 30 -26.85 -29.82 35.94
C GLU A 30 -26.89 -29.42 34.46
N ARG A 31 -28.06 -29.47 33.81
CA ARG A 31 -28.22 -28.98 32.43
C ARG A 31 -27.95 -27.48 32.35
N THR A 32 -28.50 -26.71 33.29
CA THR A 32 -28.28 -25.26 33.39
C THR A 32 -26.80 -24.95 33.65
N ASN A 33 -26.14 -25.65 34.58
CA ASN A 33 -24.70 -25.48 34.82
C ASN A 33 -23.86 -25.78 33.56
N LYS A 34 -24.20 -26.82 32.79
CA LYS A 34 -23.52 -27.13 31.53
C LYS A 34 -23.75 -26.02 30.50
N PHE A 35 -24.98 -25.58 30.31
CA PHE A 35 -25.31 -24.49 29.40
C PHE A 35 -24.52 -23.22 29.72
N ILE A 36 -24.45 -22.81 30.99
CA ILE A 36 -23.70 -21.61 31.38
C ILE A 36 -22.20 -21.78 31.10
N LYS A 37 -21.62 -22.97 31.29
CA LYS A 37 -20.21 -23.23 30.88
C LYS A 37 -20.00 -23.03 29.39
N ASP A 38 -20.92 -23.52 28.57
CA ASP A 38 -20.83 -23.40 27.12
C ASP A 38 -20.95 -21.92 26.71
N VAL A 39 -21.88 -21.16 27.31
CA VAL A 39 -22.01 -19.70 27.10
C VAL A 39 -20.74 -18.95 27.50
N ILE A 40 -20.16 -19.25 28.67
CA ILE A 40 -18.89 -18.62 29.11
C ILE A 40 -17.77 -18.93 28.12
N LYS A 41 -17.66 -20.19 27.67
CA LYS A 41 -16.63 -20.62 26.74
C LYS A 41 -16.75 -19.89 25.40
N ASP A 42 -17.95 -19.89 24.81
CA ASP A 42 -18.19 -19.30 23.50
C ASP A 42 -18.15 -17.77 23.56
N GLY A 43 -18.60 -17.16 24.68
CA GLY A 43 -18.48 -15.74 24.96
C GLY A 43 -17.02 -15.28 25.02
N ASN A 44 -16.15 -16.04 25.71
CA ASN A 44 -14.70 -15.76 25.73
C ASN A 44 -14.07 -15.85 24.34
N ALA A 45 -14.45 -16.84 23.54
CA ALA A 45 -13.98 -16.99 22.17
C ALA A 45 -14.40 -15.81 21.29
N LEU A 46 -15.66 -15.35 21.43
CA LEU A 46 -16.17 -14.19 20.73
C LEU A 46 -15.44 -12.90 21.13
N ILE A 47 -15.28 -12.63 22.43
CA ILE A 47 -14.54 -11.46 22.93
C ILE A 47 -13.11 -11.45 22.38
N SER A 48 -12.45 -12.62 22.36
CA SER A 48 -11.10 -12.76 21.82
C SER A 48 -11.04 -12.49 20.32
N ALA A 49 -12.01 -12.99 19.56
CA ALA A 49 -12.11 -12.75 18.12
C ALA A 49 -12.33 -11.27 17.81
N ILE A 50 -13.18 -10.58 18.57
CA ILE A 50 -13.41 -9.14 18.40
C ILE A 50 -12.12 -8.35 18.67
N LYS A 51 -11.41 -8.64 19.76
CA LYS A 51 -10.12 -7.99 20.06
C LYS A 51 -9.09 -8.22 18.95
N GLY A 52 -9.03 -9.43 18.40
CA GLY A 52 -8.16 -9.75 17.27
C GLY A 52 -8.51 -8.98 16.00
N TYR A 53 -9.80 -8.85 15.69
CA TYR A 53 -10.30 -8.03 14.59
C TYR A 53 -9.92 -6.55 14.74
N SER A 54 -10.19 -5.96 15.91
CA SER A 54 -9.84 -4.55 16.20
C SER A 54 -8.34 -4.31 16.09
N SER A 55 -7.52 -5.21 16.61
CA SER A 55 -6.06 -5.13 16.50
C SER A 55 -5.57 -5.16 15.05
N ALA A 56 -6.23 -5.95 14.19
CA ALA A 56 -5.88 -6.02 12.76
C ALA A 56 -6.21 -4.71 12.04
N ILE A 57 -7.35 -4.09 12.34
CA ILE A 57 -7.74 -2.80 11.76
C ILE A 57 -6.80 -1.69 12.21
N GLN A 58 -6.50 -1.58 13.51
CA GLN A 58 -5.57 -0.58 14.02
C GLN A 58 -4.19 -0.69 13.35
N LYS A 59 -3.68 -1.92 13.18
CA LYS A 59 -2.41 -2.14 12.46
C LYS A 59 -2.48 -1.72 10.98
N PHE A 60 -3.60 -1.98 10.32
CA PHE A 60 -3.81 -1.56 8.94
C PHE A 60 -3.88 -0.03 8.84
N SER A 61 -4.63 0.62 9.74
CA SER A 61 -4.71 2.09 9.86
C SER A 61 -3.33 2.72 10.01
N GLN A 62 -2.50 2.22 10.95
CA GLN A 62 -1.12 2.69 11.12
C GLN A 62 -0.28 2.58 9.84
N THR A 63 -0.49 1.53 9.05
CA THR A 63 0.20 1.36 7.77
C THR A 63 -0.22 2.45 6.77
N LEU A 64 -1.52 2.75 6.67
CA LEU A 64 -2.03 3.83 5.81
C LEU A 64 -1.49 5.19 6.26
N GLN A 65 -1.48 5.46 7.57
CA GLN A 65 -1.02 6.73 8.13
C GLN A 65 0.47 7.01 7.87
N SER A 66 1.27 5.94 7.72
CA SER A 66 2.71 6.03 7.43
C SER A 66 3.05 6.25 5.96
N PHE A 67 2.06 6.23 5.06
CA PHE A 67 2.30 6.39 3.63
C PHE A 67 2.78 7.80 3.30
N GLN A 68 3.91 7.87 2.57
CA GLN A 68 4.44 9.09 1.98
C GLN A 68 5.22 8.72 0.71
N PHE A 69 5.21 9.60 -0.29
CA PHE A 69 6.04 9.42 -1.48
C PHE A 69 7.50 9.79 -1.20
N ASP A 70 8.42 9.11 -1.89
CA ASP A 70 9.82 9.53 -1.93
C ASP A 70 9.96 10.79 -2.79
N PHE A 71 10.77 11.73 -2.33
CA PHE A 71 10.92 13.03 -2.96
C PHE A 71 11.77 12.97 -4.24
N ILE A 72 11.23 13.47 -5.36
CA ILE A 72 11.96 13.65 -6.61
C ILE A 72 11.88 15.13 -7.01
N GLY A 73 12.95 15.90 -6.79
CA GLY A 73 13.02 17.33 -7.12
C GLY A 73 13.30 18.21 -5.91
N ASP A 74 12.73 19.42 -5.89
CA ASP A 74 12.90 20.44 -4.83
C ASP A 74 11.63 20.68 -3.98
N THR A 75 10.44 20.20 -4.41
CA THR A 75 9.17 20.23 -3.66
C THR A 75 8.24 19.06 -4.07
N MET A 76 7.34 18.63 -3.17
CA MET A 76 6.26 17.69 -3.51
C MET A 76 5.20 18.41 -4.34
N THR A 77 4.55 17.68 -5.24
CA THR A 77 3.38 18.18 -5.98
C THR A 77 2.13 18.16 -5.10
N ASP A 78 1.16 19.02 -5.42
CA ASP A 78 -0.14 19.04 -4.73
C ASP A 78 -0.84 17.68 -4.80
N ASP A 79 -0.71 16.96 -5.92
CA ASP A 79 -1.29 15.62 -6.09
C ASP A 79 -0.66 14.58 -5.13
N GLU A 80 0.66 14.60 -4.96
CA GLU A 80 1.37 13.71 -4.03
C GLU A 80 0.96 13.96 -2.58
N ILE A 81 0.82 15.24 -2.21
CA ILE A 81 0.32 15.65 -0.88
C ILE A 81 -1.12 15.17 -0.68
N ASN A 82 -2.01 15.44 -1.64
CA ASN A 82 -3.42 15.06 -1.58
C ASN A 82 -3.62 13.53 -1.46
N ILE A 83 -2.79 12.73 -2.15
CA ILE A 83 -2.84 11.27 -2.04
C ILE A 83 -2.44 10.83 -0.62
N ALA A 84 -1.33 11.35 -0.09
CA ALA A 84 -0.89 11.00 1.27
C ALA A 84 -1.90 11.42 2.34
N GLU A 85 -2.50 12.60 2.19
CA GLU A 85 -3.61 13.05 3.04
C GLU A 85 -4.82 12.13 2.94
N SER A 86 -5.15 11.62 1.74
CA SER A 86 -6.26 10.67 1.59
C SER A 86 -6.06 9.37 2.35
N PHE A 87 -4.83 8.85 2.36
CA PHE A 87 -4.49 7.68 3.18
C PHE A 87 -4.60 7.97 4.68
N ARG A 88 -4.25 9.19 5.11
CA ARG A 88 -4.37 9.62 6.50
C ARG A 88 -5.82 9.74 6.94
N GLU A 89 -6.69 10.34 6.13
CA GLU A 89 -8.14 10.43 6.39
C GLU A 89 -8.79 9.05 6.52
N PHE A 90 -8.40 8.08 5.68
CA PHE A 90 -8.85 6.70 5.82
C PHE A 90 -8.36 6.04 7.12
N ALA A 91 -7.11 6.29 7.49
CA ALA A 91 -6.51 5.76 8.71
C ALA A 91 -7.23 6.29 9.95
N ASP A 92 -7.48 7.61 9.98
CA ASP A 92 -8.07 8.30 11.11
C ASP A 92 -9.51 7.82 11.35
N LEU A 93 -10.34 7.68 10.30
CA LEU A 93 -11.68 7.07 10.43
C LEU A 93 -11.64 5.66 11.01
N LEU A 94 -10.75 4.80 10.49
CA LEU A 94 -10.62 3.42 10.95
C LEU A 94 -10.17 3.36 12.41
N GLN A 95 -9.28 4.25 12.82
CA GLN A 95 -8.76 4.32 14.18
C GLN A 95 -9.86 4.81 15.15
N GLU A 96 -10.60 5.86 14.78
CA GLU A 96 -11.70 6.40 15.58
C GLU A 96 -12.80 5.36 15.82
N VAL A 97 -13.24 4.66 14.78
CA VAL A 97 -14.24 3.59 14.87
C VAL A 97 -13.79 2.48 15.85
N GLU A 98 -12.53 2.05 15.75
CA GLU A 98 -12.04 0.96 16.58
C GLU A 98 -11.71 1.39 18.02
N ASP A 99 -11.27 2.62 18.25
CA ASP A 99 -10.99 3.13 19.59
C ASP A 99 -12.29 3.24 20.42
N GLU A 100 -13.35 3.78 19.82
CA GLU A 100 -14.66 3.85 20.47
C GLU A 100 -15.26 2.45 20.72
N LYS A 101 -15.14 1.55 19.74
CA LYS A 101 -15.57 0.15 19.88
C LYS A 101 -14.83 -0.56 21.01
N MET A 102 -13.51 -0.39 21.09
CA MET A 102 -12.70 -0.99 22.14
C MET A 102 -13.01 -0.37 23.50
N MET A 103 -13.29 0.92 23.58
CA MET A 103 -13.75 1.57 24.83
C MET A 103 -15.06 0.98 25.34
N MET A 104 -16.01 0.67 24.47
CA MET A 104 -17.26 0.01 24.88
C MET A 104 -17.05 -1.45 25.29
N LEU A 105 -16.17 -2.17 24.58
CA LEU A 105 -15.95 -3.61 24.79
C LEU A 105 -14.88 -3.94 25.83
N GLN A 106 -14.18 -2.94 26.39
CA GLN A 106 -13.16 -3.15 27.42
C GLN A 106 -13.70 -3.95 28.62
N ASN A 107 -14.98 -3.75 28.95
CA ASN A 107 -15.68 -4.39 30.07
C ASN A 107 -16.51 -5.61 29.65
N ALA A 108 -16.37 -6.12 28.42
CA ALA A 108 -17.17 -7.26 27.95
C ALA A 108 -17.03 -8.50 28.85
N ASP A 109 -15.85 -8.71 29.43
CA ASP A 109 -15.59 -9.78 30.40
C ASP A 109 -16.36 -9.56 31.72
N GLU A 110 -16.34 -8.32 32.24
CA GLU A 110 -17.07 -7.92 33.46
C GLU A 110 -18.59 -7.99 33.27
N LEU A 111 -19.08 -7.74 32.05
CA LEU A 111 -20.51 -7.69 31.74
C LEU A 111 -21.11 -9.07 31.47
N LEU A 112 -20.37 -9.97 30.81
CA LEU A 112 -20.87 -11.28 30.41
C LEU A 112 -20.28 -12.42 31.23
N ILE A 113 -18.95 -12.50 31.30
CA ILE A 113 -18.25 -13.69 31.78
C ILE A 113 -18.31 -13.78 33.29
N LYS A 114 -17.88 -12.74 34.00
CA LYS A 114 -17.80 -12.75 35.45
C LYS A 114 -19.14 -12.94 36.17
N PRO A 115 -20.26 -12.30 35.74
CA PRO A 115 -21.56 -12.53 36.37
C PRO A 115 -22.01 -13.99 36.23
N LEU A 116 -21.77 -14.62 35.07
CA LEU A 116 -22.10 -16.02 34.84
C LEU A 116 -21.19 -16.98 35.64
N GLU A 117 -19.91 -16.65 35.78
CA GLU A 117 -18.99 -17.40 36.64
C GLU A 117 -19.38 -17.29 38.12
N ALA A 118 -19.72 -16.09 38.58
CA ALA A 118 -20.20 -15.84 39.94
C ALA A 118 -21.48 -16.63 40.21
N PHE A 119 -22.46 -16.60 39.32
CA PHE A 119 -23.67 -17.41 39.45
C PHE A 119 -23.35 -18.91 39.56
N ARG A 120 -22.44 -19.43 38.73
CA ARG A 120 -22.05 -20.85 38.81
C ARG A 120 -21.35 -21.20 40.11
N LYS A 121 -20.52 -20.31 40.63
CA LYS A 121 -19.76 -20.55 41.86
C LYS A 121 -20.66 -20.39 43.09
N ASP A 122 -21.34 -19.27 43.19
CA ASP A 122 -22.00 -18.82 44.41
C ASP A 122 -23.41 -19.39 44.54
N GLN A 123 -24.11 -19.63 43.43
CA GLN A 123 -25.45 -20.23 43.44
C GLN A 123 -25.36 -21.74 43.25
N ILE A 124 -24.88 -22.20 42.08
CA ILE A 124 -24.84 -23.64 41.76
C ILE A 124 -23.84 -24.39 42.65
N GLY A 125 -22.68 -23.80 42.94
CA GLY A 125 -21.68 -24.39 43.84
C GLY A 125 -22.23 -24.57 45.25
N LEU A 126 -22.88 -23.54 45.79
CA LEU A 126 -23.54 -23.61 47.10
C LEU A 126 -24.64 -24.68 47.15
N THR A 127 -25.48 -24.79 46.11
CA THR A 127 -26.50 -25.86 46.01
C THR A 127 -25.87 -27.25 46.10
N LYS A 128 -24.70 -27.47 45.48
CA LYS A 128 -23.97 -28.75 45.56
C LYS A 128 -23.44 -29.04 46.96
N GLU A 129 -23.04 -28.02 47.70
CA GLU A 129 -22.63 -28.17 49.10
C GLU A 129 -23.82 -28.51 50.01
N ARG A 130 -24.96 -27.82 49.82
CA ARG A 130 -26.21 -28.14 50.52
C ARG A 130 -26.69 -29.56 50.24
N LYS A 131 -26.62 -30.00 48.97
CA LYS A 131 -26.91 -31.39 48.59
C LYS A 131 -26.03 -32.39 49.35
N LYS A 132 -24.71 -32.17 49.38
CA LYS A 132 -23.78 -33.05 50.11
C LYS A 132 -24.09 -33.15 51.60
N LYS A 133 -24.52 -32.03 52.23
CA LYS A 133 -24.95 -32.04 53.63
C LYS A 133 -26.24 -32.82 53.79
N PHE A 134 -27.23 -32.56 52.95
CA PHE A 134 -28.50 -33.28 52.93
C PHE A 134 -28.32 -34.80 52.77
N ASP A 135 -27.52 -35.24 51.79
CA ASP A 135 -27.24 -36.66 51.56
C ASP A 135 -26.58 -37.31 52.79
N ARG A 136 -25.61 -36.61 53.40
CA ARG A 136 -24.90 -37.09 54.59
C ARG A 136 -25.80 -37.21 55.81
N ASP A 137 -26.59 -36.19 56.09
CA ASP A 137 -27.49 -36.18 57.24
C ASP A 137 -28.65 -37.17 57.04
N SER A 138 -29.11 -37.35 55.79
CA SER A 138 -30.06 -38.40 55.39
C SER A 138 -29.51 -39.80 55.67
N GLU A 139 -28.30 -40.12 55.21
CA GLU A 139 -27.66 -41.42 55.45
C GLU A 139 -27.46 -41.69 56.95
N LYS A 140 -26.99 -40.67 57.69
CA LYS A 140 -26.75 -40.75 59.12
C LYS A 140 -28.04 -40.99 59.91
N PHE A 141 -29.11 -40.26 59.60
CA PHE A 141 -30.41 -40.41 60.25
C PHE A 141 -30.98 -41.82 60.01
N TYR A 142 -31.08 -42.27 58.75
CA TYR A 142 -31.65 -43.59 58.46
C TYR A 142 -30.80 -44.75 58.98
N SER A 143 -29.47 -44.63 58.97
CA SER A 143 -28.59 -45.63 59.58
C SER A 143 -28.77 -45.70 61.10
N LEU A 144 -28.94 -44.56 61.78
CA LEU A 144 -29.18 -44.53 63.22
C LEU A 144 -30.58 -45.03 63.57
N LEU A 145 -31.59 -44.65 62.78
CA LEU A 145 -32.97 -45.12 62.94
C LEU A 145 -33.05 -46.65 62.84
N ASP A 146 -32.40 -47.24 61.84
CA ASP A 146 -32.35 -48.70 61.70
C ASP A 146 -31.74 -49.38 62.94
N LYS A 147 -30.60 -48.87 63.43
CA LYS A 147 -29.98 -49.37 64.68
C LYS A 147 -30.90 -49.22 65.89
N HIS A 148 -31.60 -48.10 65.98
CA HIS A 148 -32.55 -47.82 67.05
C HIS A 148 -33.72 -48.80 67.03
N LEU A 149 -34.32 -49.06 65.86
CA LEU A 149 -35.44 -50.00 65.70
C LEU A 149 -35.04 -51.45 66.01
N HIS A 150 -33.75 -51.80 65.89
CA HIS A 150 -33.21 -53.11 66.28
C HIS A 150 -32.81 -53.22 67.76
N LEU A 151 -32.98 -52.17 68.57
CA LEU A 151 -32.71 -52.24 70.01
C LEU A 151 -33.69 -53.19 70.70
N SER A 152 -33.17 -54.08 71.56
CA SER A 152 -34.01 -54.95 72.36
C SER A 152 -34.77 -54.16 73.42
N SER A 153 -36.08 -54.38 73.51
CA SER A 153 -36.94 -53.84 74.58
C SER A 153 -36.55 -54.28 75.99
N LYS A 154 -35.60 -55.21 76.15
CA LYS A 154 -35.06 -55.66 77.44
C LYS A 154 -33.85 -54.83 77.91
N LYS A 155 -33.39 -53.85 77.13
CA LYS A 155 -32.32 -52.93 77.54
C LYS A 155 -32.77 -52.07 78.72
N LYS A 156 -31.81 -51.49 79.45
CA LYS A 156 -32.12 -50.59 80.57
C LYS A 156 -32.89 -49.39 80.03
N GLU A 157 -33.91 -48.94 80.76
CA GLU A 157 -34.73 -47.77 80.39
C GLU A 157 -33.89 -46.55 80.00
N ALA A 158 -32.86 -46.23 80.80
CA ALA A 158 -31.95 -45.11 80.50
C ALA A 158 -31.21 -45.26 79.15
N GLN A 159 -30.92 -46.48 78.70
CA GLN A 159 -30.29 -46.73 77.40
C GLN A 159 -31.29 -46.60 76.24
N LEU A 160 -32.56 -46.91 76.47
CA LEU A 160 -33.63 -46.72 75.49
C LEU A 160 -33.89 -45.22 75.30
N GLN A 161 -34.05 -44.48 76.40
CA GLN A 161 -34.25 -43.03 76.38
C GLN A 161 -33.09 -42.28 75.72
N GLU A 162 -31.84 -42.68 75.97
CA GLU A 162 -30.69 -42.08 75.28
C GLU A 162 -30.73 -42.33 73.76
N ALA A 163 -31.14 -43.53 73.34
CA ALA A 163 -31.26 -43.85 71.93
C ALA A 163 -32.42 -43.10 71.25
N ASP A 164 -33.55 -42.90 71.94
CA ASP A 164 -34.68 -42.06 71.50
C ASP A 164 -34.20 -40.63 71.24
N LEU A 165 -33.54 -40.01 72.24
CA LEU A 165 -32.99 -38.66 72.13
C LEU A 165 -31.98 -38.51 70.99
N GLN A 166 -31.16 -39.54 70.77
CA GLN A 166 -30.18 -39.52 69.69
C GLN A 166 -30.83 -39.56 68.31
N VAL A 167 -31.86 -40.41 68.12
CA VAL A 167 -32.61 -40.48 66.85
C VAL A 167 -33.37 -39.19 66.60
N ASP A 168 -34.03 -38.62 67.61
CA ASP A 168 -34.77 -37.37 67.47
C ASP A 168 -33.84 -36.21 67.08
N LYS A 169 -32.64 -36.15 67.67
CA LYS A 169 -31.62 -35.16 67.30
C LYS A 169 -31.17 -35.31 65.85
N GLU A 170 -30.87 -36.51 65.39
CA GLU A 170 -30.45 -36.70 63.99
C GLU A 170 -31.60 -36.51 63.00
N LYS A 171 -32.84 -36.82 63.39
CA LYS A 171 -34.04 -36.51 62.62
C LYS A 171 -34.19 -34.99 62.41
N GLN A 172 -33.96 -34.21 63.47
CA GLN A 172 -33.97 -32.75 63.37
C GLN A 172 -32.86 -32.24 62.45
N ASN A 173 -31.62 -32.73 62.58
CA ASN A 173 -30.51 -32.35 61.71
C ASN A 173 -30.81 -32.64 60.23
N PHE A 174 -31.37 -33.82 59.95
CA PHE A 174 -31.79 -34.22 58.61
C PHE A 174 -32.86 -33.25 58.07
N TYR A 175 -33.91 -32.99 58.86
CA TYR A 175 -34.99 -32.09 58.46
C TYR A 175 -34.49 -30.67 58.16
N GLU A 176 -33.65 -30.10 59.03
CA GLU A 176 -33.02 -28.79 58.80
C GLU A 176 -32.17 -28.79 57.52
N SER A 177 -31.39 -29.85 57.27
CA SER A 177 -30.62 -29.98 56.03
C SER A 177 -31.50 -30.07 54.77
N SER A 178 -32.67 -30.71 54.88
CA SER A 178 -33.65 -30.82 53.79
C SER A 178 -34.28 -29.46 53.47
N LEU A 179 -34.66 -28.70 54.49
CA LEU A 179 -35.21 -27.35 54.33
C LEU A 179 -34.20 -26.42 53.64
N GLU A 180 -32.95 -26.39 54.13
CA GLU A 180 -31.87 -25.59 53.55
C GLU A 180 -31.59 -25.97 52.10
N TYR A 181 -31.65 -27.27 51.78
CA TYR A 181 -31.40 -27.73 50.42
C TYR A 181 -32.54 -27.33 49.47
N VAL A 182 -33.80 -27.54 49.87
CA VAL A 182 -34.98 -27.13 49.10
C VAL A 182 -35.02 -25.61 48.91
N TYR A 183 -34.74 -24.85 49.97
CA TYR A 183 -34.64 -23.39 49.91
C TYR A 183 -33.61 -22.97 48.85
N GLN A 184 -32.40 -23.53 48.89
CA GLN A 184 -31.37 -23.19 47.93
C GLN A 184 -31.76 -23.54 46.49
N ILE A 185 -32.40 -24.70 46.26
CA ILE A 185 -32.91 -25.05 44.93
C ILE A 185 -33.89 -23.99 44.44
N GLN A 186 -34.86 -23.61 45.26
CA GLN A 186 -35.86 -22.60 44.89
C GLN A 186 -35.20 -21.23 44.62
N GLU A 187 -34.24 -20.82 45.44
CA GLU A 187 -33.48 -19.59 45.24
C GLU A 187 -32.77 -19.57 43.88
N VAL A 188 -32.14 -20.69 43.48
CA VAL A 188 -31.53 -20.82 42.15
C VAL A 188 -32.56 -20.80 41.02
N GLN A 189 -33.73 -21.43 41.21
CA GLN A 189 -34.80 -21.44 40.20
C GLN A 189 -35.38 -20.04 39.94
N GLU A 190 -35.48 -19.22 40.98
CA GLU A 190 -35.95 -17.84 40.85
C GLU A 190 -34.85 -16.91 40.34
N SER A 191 -33.65 -17.00 40.91
CA SER A 191 -32.54 -16.11 40.53
C SER A 191 -32.02 -16.32 39.11
N LYS A 192 -32.03 -17.56 38.60
CA LYS A 192 -31.58 -17.84 37.22
C LYS A 192 -32.38 -17.11 36.15
N LYS A 193 -33.63 -16.75 36.43
CA LYS A 193 -34.54 -16.09 35.47
C LYS A 193 -33.99 -14.74 35.00
N PHE A 194 -33.29 -14.03 35.87
CA PHE A 194 -32.64 -12.75 35.56
C PHE A 194 -31.12 -12.88 35.49
N SER A 195 -30.50 -13.63 36.40
CA SER A 195 -29.02 -13.71 36.51
C SER A 195 -28.33 -14.29 35.28
N LEU A 196 -29.05 -15.02 34.43
CA LEU A 196 -28.51 -15.56 33.17
C LEU A 196 -28.80 -14.65 31.97
N VAL A 197 -29.92 -13.94 31.98
CA VAL A 197 -30.39 -13.15 30.84
C VAL A 197 -29.79 -11.74 30.86
N GLU A 198 -29.67 -11.13 32.04
CA GLU A 198 -29.14 -9.77 32.20
C GLU A 198 -27.70 -9.62 31.66
N PRO A 199 -26.74 -10.53 31.96
CA PRO A 199 -25.39 -10.43 31.40
C PRO A 199 -25.36 -10.51 29.87
N VAL A 200 -26.18 -11.40 29.29
CA VAL A 200 -26.29 -11.57 27.84
C VAL A 200 -26.91 -10.34 27.20
N LEU A 201 -27.97 -9.79 27.79
CA LEU A 201 -28.62 -8.57 27.33
C LEU A 201 -27.65 -7.37 27.36
N ALA A 202 -26.92 -7.20 28.46
CA ALA A 202 -25.94 -6.12 28.60
C ALA A 202 -24.85 -6.22 27.53
N PHE A 203 -24.31 -7.41 27.29
CA PHE A 203 -23.32 -7.64 26.25
C PHE A 203 -23.86 -7.38 24.84
N LEU A 204 -25.07 -7.85 24.52
CA LEU A 204 -25.71 -7.57 23.23
C LEU A 204 -25.96 -6.07 23.02
N HIS A 205 -26.35 -5.36 24.08
CA HIS A 205 -26.51 -3.91 24.02
C HIS A 205 -25.19 -3.23 23.64
N CYS A 206 -24.07 -3.59 24.28
CA CYS A 206 -22.75 -3.06 23.91
C CYS A 206 -22.39 -3.35 22.44
N LEU A 207 -22.66 -4.55 21.93
CA LEU A 207 -22.40 -4.89 20.53
C LEU A 207 -23.24 -4.04 19.57
N PHE A 208 -24.53 -3.87 19.85
CA PHE A 208 -25.41 -3.08 18.98
C PHE A 208 -25.09 -1.59 19.03
N THR A 209 -24.79 -1.04 20.21
CA THR A 209 -24.34 0.35 20.34
C THR A 209 -23.05 0.59 19.55
N SER A 210 -22.09 -0.33 19.61
CA SER A 210 -20.86 -0.23 18.81
C SER A 210 -21.13 -0.23 17.29
N ASN A 211 -22.06 -1.07 16.82
CA ASN A 211 -22.43 -1.09 15.41
C ASN A 211 -23.14 0.19 14.96
N SER A 212 -24.03 0.73 15.80
CA SER A 212 -24.70 2.00 15.53
C SER A 212 -23.69 3.14 15.46
N LEU A 213 -22.73 3.20 16.37
CA LEU A 213 -21.67 4.21 16.34
C LEU A 213 -20.82 4.11 15.07
N THR A 214 -20.46 2.90 14.65
CA THR A 214 -19.75 2.68 13.39
C THR A 214 -20.51 3.28 12.20
N PHE A 215 -21.83 3.11 12.20
CA PHE A 215 -22.68 3.71 11.17
C PHE A 215 -22.64 5.24 11.21
N GLU A 216 -22.77 5.85 12.40
CA GLU A 216 -22.73 7.29 12.59
C GLU A 216 -21.39 7.89 12.10
N LEU A 217 -20.25 7.35 12.54
CA LEU A 217 -18.92 7.79 12.10
C LEU A 217 -18.73 7.63 10.58
N THR A 218 -19.30 6.57 10.00
CA THR A 218 -19.26 6.39 8.54
C THR A 218 -20.10 7.43 7.80
N GLN A 219 -21.22 7.90 8.39
CA GLN A 219 -22.02 8.99 7.79
C GLN A 219 -21.24 10.29 7.76
N ASP A 220 -20.53 10.62 8.84
CA ASP A 220 -19.71 11.83 8.95
C ASP A 220 -18.56 11.85 7.92
N PHE A 221 -18.08 10.66 7.52
CA PHE A 221 -17.07 10.50 6.48
C PHE A 221 -17.60 10.66 5.03
N LEU A 222 -18.92 10.54 4.80
CA LEU A 222 -19.48 10.55 3.44
C LEU A 222 -19.17 11.81 2.61
N PRO A 223 -19.22 13.04 3.16
CA PRO A 223 -18.89 14.25 2.40
C PRO A 223 -17.45 14.21 1.86
N TYR A 224 -16.49 13.83 2.70
CA TYR A 224 -15.09 13.67 2.30
C TYR A 224 -14.94 12.62 1.19
N LYS A 225 -15.58 11.46 1.36
CA LYS A 225 -15.59 10.40 0.33
C LYS A 225 -16.10 10.92 -1.02
N GLN A 226 -17.18 11.70 -1.04
CA GLN A 226 -17.73 12.27 -2.27
C GLN A 226 -16.76 13.25 -2.94
N GLN A 227 -16.14 14.14 -2.14
CA GLN A 227 -15.12 15.06 -2.62
C GLN A 227 -13.92 14.32 -3.22
N LEU A 228 -13.42 13.29 -2.53
CA LEU A 228 -12.30 12.49 -2.99
C LEU A 228 -12.62 11.74 -4.29
N GLN A 229 -13.84 11.20 -4.43
CA GLN A 229 -14.27 10.54 -5.67
C GLN A 229 -14.27 11.49 -6.88
N LEU A 230 -14.73 12.73 -6.69
CA LEU A 230 -14.68 13.76 -7.72
C LEU A 230 -13.24 14.13 -8.08
N SER A 231 -12.39 14.33 -7.07
CA SER A 231 -10.96 14.62 -7.25
C SER A 231 -10.26 13.53 -8.07
N LEU A 232 -10.43 12.25 -7.69
CA LEU A 232 -9.85 11.12 -8.41
C LEU A 232 -10.36 10.99 -9.85
N GLN A 233 -11.63 11.34 -10.10
CA GLN A 233 -12.15 11.35 -11.47
C GLN A 233 -11.52 12.46 -12.31
N ASN A 234 -11.29 13.65 -11.72
CA ASN A 234 -10.59 14.74 -12.39
C ASN A 234 -9.14 14.37 -12.71
N THR A 235 -8.41 13.78 -11.75
CA THR A 235 -7.04 13.28 -11.98
C THR A 235 -7.00 12.24 -13.11
N ARG A 236 -7.97 11.32 -13.16
CA ARG A 236 -8.07 10.33 -14.24
C ARG A 236 -8.31 10.97 -15.62
N ASN A 237 -9.19 11.99 -15.67
CA ASN A 237 -9.46 12.72 -16.91
C ASN A 237 -8.21 13.49 -17.37
N HIS A 238 -7.52 14.17 -16.45
CA HIS A 238 -6.29 14.89 -16.73
C HIS A 238 -5.20 13.97 -17.29
N PHE A 239 -4.97 12.82 -16.64
CA PHE A 239 -4.05 11.80 -17.15
C PHE A 239 -4.40 11.37 -18.59
N GLY A 240 -5.69 11.17 -18.88
CA GLY A 240 -6.16 10.82 -20.23
C GLY A 240 -5.72 11.84 -21.28
N SER A 241 -5.97 13.12 -21.02
CA SER A 241 -5.61 14.24 -21.91
C SER A 241 -4.09 14.40 -22.04
N THR A 242 -3.34 14.40 -20.92
CA THR A 242 -1.89 14.53 -20.94
C THR A 242 -1.23 13.38 -21.71
N ARG A 243 -1.75 12.15 -21.57
CA ARG A 243 -1.24 11.00 -22.32
C ARG A 243 -1.42 11.17 -23.83
N GLU A 244 -2.59 11.65 -24.27
CA GLU A 244 -2.85 11.91 -25.69
C GLU A 244 -1.91 12.99 -26.24
N GLU A 245 -1.73 14.10 -25.52
CA GLU A 245 -0.80 15.17 -25.90
C GLU A 245 0.65 14.67 -25.98
N LEU A 246 1.07 13.81 -25.05
CA LEU A 246 2.40 13.19 -25.05
C LEU A 246 2.58 12.23 -26.23
N GLU A 247 1.56 11.44 -26.56
CA GLU A 247 1.56 10.56 -27.74
C GLU A 247 1.69 11.38 -29.03
N ASP A 248 0.96 12.49 -29.16
CA ASP A 248 1.03 13.41 -30.28
C ASP A 248 2.37 14.15 -30.37
N LEU A 249 2.92 14.60 -29.25
CA LEU A 249 4.25 15.21 -29.20
C LEU A 249 5.32 14.21 -29.62
N LYS A 250 5.27 12.98 -29.11
CA LYS A 250 6.18 11.90 -29.49
C LYS A 250 6.12 11.61 -30.98
N LYS A 251 4.92 11.53 -31.55
CA LYS A 251 4.71 11.32 -32.99
C LYS A 251 5.34 12.45 -33.81
N ARG A 252 5.02 13.71 -33.46
CA ARG A 252 5.59 14.90 -34.11
C ARG A 252 7.13 14.92 -34.04
N MET A 253 7.70 14.55 -32.90
CA MET A 253 9.16 14.49 -32.72
C MET A 253 9.82 13.35 -33.52
N THR A 254 9.09 12.26 -33.76
CA THR A 254 9.56 11.13 -34.58
C THR A 254 9.56 11.49 -36.06
N ASP A 255 8.53 12.21 -36.52
CA ASP A 255 8.35 12.56 -37.93
C ASP A 255 9.15 13.81 -38.35
N ALA A 256 9.67 14.60 -37.40
CA ALA A 256 10.39 15.85 -37.67
C ALA A 256 11.79 15.59 -38.32
N PRO A 257 12.09 16.20 -39.49
CA PRO A 257 13.43 16.08 -40.10
C PRO A 257 14.49 16.78 -39.24
N MET A 258 15.61 16.11 -38.98
CA MET A 258 16.75 16.64 -38.19
C MET A 258 17.27 18.02 -38.69
N ILE A 259 17.04 18.34 -39.96
CA ILE A 259 17.56 19.54 -40.64
C ILE A 259 16.81 20.83 -40.23
N CYS A 260 15.58 20.72 -39.71
CA CYS A 260 14.81 21.90 -39.28
C CYS A 260 15.31 22.56 -37.98
N LYS A 261 16.28 21.96 -37.28
CA LYS A 261 16.67 22.41 -35.93
C LYS A 261 17.53 23.69 -35.90
N LEU A 262 18.21 24.07 -36.98
CA LEU A 262 19.26 25.12 -36.90
C LEU A 262 18.94 26.50 -37.48
N LYS A 263 17.77 26.74 -38.08
CA LYS A 263 17.45 28.09 -38.57
C LYS A 263 17.23 29.05 -37.39
N GLY A 264 18.26 29.83 -37.06
CA GLY A 264 18.22 30.89 -36.04
C GLY A 264 18.61 30.50 -34.62
N GLN A 265 19.15 29.29 -34.38
CA GLN A 265 19.66 28.92 -33.05
C GLN A 265 21.07 29.51 -32.82
N SER A 266 21.26 30.22 -31.70
CA SER A 266 22.55 30.78 -31.26
C SER A 266 23.52 29.74 -30.72
N THR A 267 23.04 28.51 -30.50
CA THR A 267 23.80 27.40 -29.93
C THR A 267 23.62 26.13 -30.76
N ILE A 268 24.70 25.34 -30.92
CA ILE A 268 24.66 24.00 -31.49
C ILE A 268 25.24 23.01 -30.46
N GLU A 269 24.58 21.87 -30.31
CA GLU A 269 24.97 20.83 -29.37
C GLU A 269 24.97 19.46 -30.02
N GLY A 270 25.89 18.60 -29.60
CA GLY A 270 25.92 17.23 -30.08
C GLY A 270 27.22 16.51 -29.78
N TYR A 271 27.24 15.22 -30.07
CA TYR A 271 28.42 14.38 -29.86
C TYR A 271 29.42 14.56 -31.01
N LEU A 272 30.68 14.84 -30.65
CA LEU A 272 31.82 14.88 -31.55
C LEU A 272 32.94 13.98 -31.01
N TYR A 273 33.76 13.43 -31.90
CA TYR A 273 34.97 12.73 -31.51
C TYR A 273 36.16 13.66 -31.72
N SER A 274 36.98 13.84 -30.69
CA SER A 274 38.21 14.63 -30.77
C SER A 274 39.42 13.72 -30.91
N GLN A 275 40.35 14.08 -31.79
CA GLN A 275 41.61 13.36 -31.95
C GLN A 275 42.59 13.81 -30.87
N GLU A 276 42.88 12.92 -29.93
CA GLU A 276 43.85 13.14 -28.86
C GLU A 276 45.14 12.37 -29.09
N LYS A 277 46.27 12.98 -28.70
CA LYS A 277 47.56 12.30 -28.65
C LYS A 277 47.75 11.66 -27.28
N ARG A 278 47.83 10.32 -27.24
CA ARG A 278 48.14 9.54 -26.04
C ARG A 278 49.50 8.84 -26.18
N ALA A 279 50.00 8.27 -25.09
CA ALA A 279 51.33 7.64 -25.04
C ALA A 279 51.55 6.53 -26.10
N LEU A 280 50.48 5.86 -26.54
CA LEU A 280 50.51 4.76 -27.51
C LEU A 280 50.05 5.17 -28.92
N GLY A 281 49.92 6.48 -29.20
CA GLY A 281 49.49 7.00 -30.49
C GLY A 281 48.24 7.87 -30.42
N LEU A 282 47.60 8.07 -31.56
CA LEU A 282 46.40 8.90 -31.69
C LEU A 282 45.16 8.09 -31.31
N THR A 283 44.31 8.66 -30.48
CA THR A 283 43.04 8.05 -30.05
C THR A 283 41.89 9.04 -30.26
N TRP A 284 40.73 8.52 -30.65
CA TRP A 284 39.52 9.33 -30.78
C TRP A 284 38.71 9.22 -29.50
N VAL A 285 38.42 10.36 -28.88
CA VAL A 285 37.70 10.42 -27.60
C VAL A 285 36.37 11.11 -27.84
N LYS A 286 35.29 10.53 -27.31
CA LYS A 286 33.93 11.05 -27.48
C LYS A 286 33.66 12.18 -26.48
N TYR A 287 33.25 13.33 -27.01
CA TYR A 287 32.82 14.50 -26.24
C TYR A 287 31.36 14.83 -26.54
N TYR A 288 30.63 15.29 -25.53
CA TYR A 288 29.46 16.13 -25.72
C TYR A 288 29.94 17.56 -25.89
N CYS A 289 29.70 18.13 -27.07
CA CYS A 289 30.15 19.48 -27.41
C CYS A 289 28.95 20.43 -27.47
N ARG A 290 29.15 21.64 -26.95
CA ARG A 290 28.21 22.76 -27.03
C ARG A 290 28.97 23.97 -27.56
N TYR A 291 28.48 24.57 -28.64
CA TYR A 291 29.06 25.80 -29.18
C TYR A 291 28.05 26.94 -29.11
N GLU A 292 28.46 28.07 -28.56
CA GLU A 292 27.70 29.30 -28.47
C GLU A 292 28.27 30.36 -29.42
N LYS A 293 27.45 30.80 -30.38
CA LYS A 293 27.90 31.66 -31.49
C LYS A 293 28.28 33.07 -31.05
N GLU A 294 27.55 33.67 -30.12
CA GLU A 294 27.78 35.05 -29.67
C GLU A 294 29.12 35.20 -28.94
N GLY A 295 29.43 34.25 -28.04
CA GLY A 295 30.72 34.21 -27.33
C GLY A 295 31.85 33.49 -28.08
N LYS A 296 31.54 32.79 -29.18
CA LYS A 296 32.45 31.84 -29.85
C LYS A 296 33.00 30.77 -28.91
N ILE A 297 32.23 30.37 -27.90
CA ILE A 297 32.67 29.44 -26.85
C ILE A 297 32.31 28.01 -27.26
N LEU A 298 33.29 27.13 -27.31
CA LEU A 298 33.15 25.69 -27.48
C LEU A 298 33.40 24.99 -26.14
N GLY A 299 32.32 24.53 -25.52
CA GLY A 299 32.34 23.63 -24.36
C GLY A 299 32.48 22.17 -24.81
N MET A 300 33.42 21.43 -24.22
CA MET A 300 33.66 20.01 -24.51
C MET A 300 33.70 19.19 -23.22
N THR A 301 32.74 18.27 -23.05
CA THR A 301 32.64 17.37 -21.89
C THR A 301 32.88 15.92 -22.30
N PRO A 302 33.91 15.23 -21.78
CA PRO A 302 34.20 13.85 -22.16
C PRO A 302 33.11 12.89 -21.67
N VAL A 303 32.70 11.95 -22.52
CA VAL A 303 31.61 10.98 -22.22
C VAL A 303 32.11 9.75 -21.45
N GLU A 304 33.35 9.31 -21.71
CA GLU A 304 33.93 8.11 -21.07
C GLU A 304 34.70 8.49 -19.79
N GLN A 305 34.33 7.88 -18.65
CA GLN A 305 34.99 8.05 -17.36
C GLN A 305 36.09 6.99 -17.14
N LYS A 306 37.17 7.40 -16.46
CA LYS A 306 37.90 6.50 -15.56
C LYS A 306 37.30 6.69 -14.15
N PRO A 307 37.06 5.62 -13.36
CA PRO A 307 36.55 5.78 -12.00
C PRO A 307 37.50 6.66 -11.17
N GLY A 308 36.98 7.77 -10.63
CA GLY A 308 37.70 8.66 -9.71
C GLY A 308 38.15 10.03 -10.24
N SER A 309 37.95 10.37 -11.53
CA SER A 309 38.29 11.70 -12.07
C SER A 309 37.08 12.64 -12.14
N ARG A 310 37.19 13.88 -11.61
CA ARG A 310 36.18 14.95 -11.77
C ARG A 310 35.99 15.27 -13.26
N GLN A 311 34.75 15.38 -13.73
CA GLN A 311 34.42 15.86 -15.06
C GLN A 311 34.84 17.32 -15.19
N VAL A 312 35.91 17.59 -15.93
CA VAL A 312 36.31 18.95 -16.26
C VAL A 312 35.83 19.23 -17.68
N SER A 313 34.74 19.99 -17.78
CA SER A 313 34.32 20.59 -19.05
C SER A 313 35.40 21.57 -19.49
N GLN A 314 35.81 21.48 -20.75
CA GLN A 314 36.78 22.39 -21.34
C GLN A 314 36.01 23.46 -22.10
N GLU A 315 36.16 24.73 -21.69
CA GLU A 315 35.64 25.87 -22.44
C GLU A 315 36.78 26.48 -23.25
N LEU A 316 36.59 26.55 -24.57
CA LEU A 316 37.60 27.03 -25.51
C LEU A 316 37.00 28.11 -26.40
N THR A 317 37.70 29.22 -26.60
CA THR A 317 37.25 30.30 -27.48
C THR A 317 37.71 30.03 -28.90
N LEU A 318 36.77 29.86 -29.82
CA LEU A 318 37.02 29.56 -31.22
C LEU A 318 37.70 30.74 -31.94
N LYS A 319 38.88 30.47 -32.53
CA LYS A 319 39.56 31.38 -33.47
C LYS A 319 39.08 31.13 -34.90
N SER A 320 39.15 29.88 -35.34
CA SER A 320 38.85 29.49 -36.72
C SER A 320 38.33 28.06 -36.77
N CYS A 321 37.48 27.78 -37.75
CA CYS A 321 36.96 26.45 -38.03
C CYS A 321 37.14 26.17 -39.53
N THR A 322 37.74 25.05 -39.88
CA THR A 322 38.01 24.71 -41.29
C THR A 322 37.70 23.24 -41.54
N ARG A 323 37.00 22.94 -42.62
CA ARG A 323 36.77 21.55 -43.02
C ARG A 323 38.11 20.90 -43.40
N ARG A 324 38.36 19.70 -42.88
CA ARG A 324 39.56 18.92 -43.22
C ARG A 324 39.38 18.23 -44.58
N LYS A 325 40.43 18.22 -45.41
CA LYS A 325 40.40 17.53 -46.71
C LYS A 325 40.43 16.00 -46.50
N SER A 326 39.69 15.26 -47.32
CA SER A 326 39.54 13.80 -47.16
C SER A 326 40.84 13.01 -47.40
N ASP A 327 41.79 13.58 -48.14
CA ASP A 327 43.11 13.01 -48.43
C ASP A 327 44.11 13.19 -47.28
N THR A 328 43.84 14.08 -46.32
CA THR A 328 44.76 14.36 -45.19
C THR A 328 44.45 13.54 -43.93
N ILE A 329 43.37 12.76 -43.91
CA ILE A 329 43.00 11.93 -42.77
C ILE A 329 42.17 10.71 -43.20
N ASP A 330 42.50 9.53 -42.69
CA ASP A 330 41.71 8.30 -42.91
C ASP A 330 40.50 8.22 -41.95
N LYS A 331 39.66 9.26 -41.97
CA LYS A 331 38.39 9.38 -41.23
C LYS A 331 37.41 10.26 -42.01
N ARG A 332 36.11 9.94 -41.90
CA ARG A 332 35.03 10.69 -42.55
C ARG A 332 34.54 11.84 -41.67
N PHE A 333 34.03 12.90 -42.30
CA PHE A 333 33.32 14.01 -41.67
C PHE A 333 34.15 14.85 -40.66
N CYS A 334 35.45 14.98 -40.92
CA CYS A 334 36.37 15.69 -40.03
C CYS A 334 36.46 17.19 -40.34
N PHE A 335 36.69 17.99 -39.31
CA PHE A 335 36.98 19.41 -39.39
C PHE A 335 37.95 19.81 -38.27
N ASP A 336 38.67 20.90 -38.49
CA ASP A 336 39.67 21.40 -37.56
C ASP A 336 39.20 22.70 -36.93
N VAL A 337 39.40 22.79 -35.62
CA VAL A 337 39.09 23.95 -34.80
C VAL A 337 40.38 24.47 -34.20
N GLU A 338 40.65 25.76 -34.38
CA GLU A 338 41.70 26.48 -33.69
C GLU A 338 41.09 27.31 -32.58
N THR A 339 41.71 27.31 -31.40
CA THR A 339 41.18 28.04 -30.23
C THR A 339 42.20 29.03 -29.67
N ASN A 340 41.74 29.97 -28.84
CA ASN A 340 42.60 30.97 -28.21
C ASN A 340 43.60 30.33 -27.25
N GLU A 341 43.14 29.32 -26.51
CA GLU A 341 43.80 28.72 -25.36
C GLU A 341 44.79 27.62 -25.74
N ARG A 342 44.60 26.96 -26.90
CA ARG A 342 45.44 25.84 -27.34
C ARG A 342 46.37 26.23 -28.48
N GLN A 343 47.64 25.85 -28.35
CA GLN A 343 48.59 25.88 -29.46
C GLN A 343 48.43 24.61 -30.29
N GLY A 344 47.78 24.75 -31.45
CA GLY A 344 47.54 23.65 -32.40
C GLY A 344 46.08 23.47 -32.75
N THR A 345 45.82 22.78 -33.86
CA THR A 345 44.47 22.47 -34.35
C THR A 345 43.89 21.28 -33.60
N ILE A 346 42.65 21.42 -33.12
CA ILE A 346 41.86 20.31 -32.59
C ILE A 346 41.08 19.70 -33.74
N THR A 347 41.37 18.43 -34.07
CA THR A 347 40.63 17.72 -35.12
C THR A 347 39.42 17.04 -34.51
N LEU A 348 38.23 17.44 -34.99
CA LEU A 348 36.93 16.92 -34.57
C LEU A 348 36.29 16.11 -35.70
N GLN A 349 35.59 15.05 -35.34
CA GLN A 349 34.83 14.19 -36.24
C GLN A 349 33.35 14.22 -35.87
N ALA A 350 32.51 14.58 -36.85
CA ALA A 350 31.06 14.53 -36.75
C ALA A 350 30.51 13.13 -37.13
N PRO A 351 29.32 12.74 -36.65
CA PRO A 351 28.74 11.42 -36.96
C PRO A 351 28.19 11.30 -38.38
N SER A 352 27.94 12.40 -39.08
CA SER A 352 27.46 12.41 -40.47
C SER A 352 27.89 13.69 -41.20
N GLU A 353 27.79 13.66 -42.53
CA GLU A 353 28.07 14.83 -43.37
C GLU A 353 27.13 16.00 -43.08
N ALA A 354 25.85 15.70 -42.85
CA ALA A 354 24.88 16.72 -42.46
C ALA A 354 25.28 17.39 -41.14
N ASN A 355 25.68 16.61 -40.13
CA ASN A 355 26.14 17.17 -38.86
C ASN A 355 27.43 18.00 -39.03
N ARG A 356 28.42 17.52 -39.80
CA ARG A 356 29.63 18.29 -40.09
C ARG A 356 29.30 19.65 -40.70
N ARG A 357 28.37 19.69 -41.66
CA ARG A 357 27.93 20.93 -42.31
C ARG A 357 27.31 21.90 -41.32
N LEU A 358 26.44 21.40 -40.43
CA LEU A 358 25.81 22.21 -39.37
C LEU A 358 26.85 22.79 -38.40
N TRP A 359 27.83 21.99 -37.98
CA TRP A 359 28.92 22.45 -37.10
C TRP A 359 29.78 23.53 -37.76
N LEU A 360 30.12 23.38 -39.05
CA LEU A 360 30.85 24.41 -39.78
C LEU A 360 30.01 25.67 -39.98
N GLU A 361 28.73 25.55 -40.31
CA GLU A 361 27.83 26.70 -40.47
C GLU A 361 27.69 27.49 -39.16
N ALA A 362 27.53 26.80 -38.03
CA ALA A 362 27.46 27.44 -36.71
C ALA A 362 28.76 28.18 -36.35
N MET A 363 29.91 27.60 -36.71
CA MET A 363 31.25 28.13 -36.41
C MET A 363 31.82 29.06 -37.49
N ASP A 364 31.01 29.50 -38.45
CA ASP A 364 31.42 30.29 -39.64
C ASP A 364 32.64 29.70 -40.37
N GLY A 365 32.64 28.37 -40.47
CA GLY A 365 33.75 27.56 -40.92
C GLY A 365 34.00 27.61 -42.42
N LYS A 366 35.27 27.45 -42.82
CA LYS A 366 35.71 27.59 -44.20
C LYS A 366 35.91 26.25 -44.89
N GLU A 367 35.66 26.21 -46.20
CA GLU A 367 36.05 25.09 -47.06
C GLU A 367 37.57 25.15 -47.34
N PRO A 368 38.27 24.01 -47.44
CA PRO A 368 39.70 23.99 -47.65
C PRO A 368 40.00 24.41 -49.09
N VAL A 369 40.92 25.35 -49.26
CA VAL A 369 41.31 25.85 -50.58
C VAL A 369 41.90 24.69 -51.41
N SER A 370 41.19 24.30 -52.48
CA SER A 370 41.64 23.29 -53.43
C SER A 370 42.43 23.96 -54.56
N VAL A 371 43.71 23.60 -54.69
CA VAL A 371 44.62 24.10 -55.74
C VAL A 371 44.17 23.66 -57.16
N TRP A 372 43.19 22.75 -57.24
CA TRP A 372 42.61 22.24 -58.49
C TRP A 372 41.74 23.25 -59.27
N ASN A 373 41.33 24.38 -58.65
CA ASN A 373 40.57 25.42 -59.36
C ASN A 373 41.41 26.26 -60.35
N LEU A 374 42.74 26.24 -60.26
CA LEU A 374 43.58 26.89 -61.28
C LEU A 374 43.65 26.09 -62.59
N HIS A 375 43.55 24.77 -62.56
CA HIS A 375 43.64 23.95 -63.77
C HIS A 375 42.38 24.00 -64.63
N LEU A 376 41.19 24.12 -64.02
CA LEU A 376 39.94 24.31 -64.78
C LEU A 376 39.87 25.70 -65.44
N TYR A 377 40.41 26.73 -64.77
CA TYR A 377 40.51 28.08 -65.33
C TYR A 377 41.48 28.17 -66.52
N LEU A 378 42.55 27.34 -66.54
CA LEU A 378 43.47 27.27 -67.69
C LEU A 378 42.88 26.48 -68.87
N TRP A 379 42.07 25.44 -68.63
CA TRP A 379 41.44 24.66 -69.71
C TRP A 379 40.36 25.43 -70.49
N LEU A 380 39.67 26.39 -69.85
CA LEU A 380 38.64 27.21 -70.51
C LEU A 380 39.21 28.32 -71.41
N TYR A 381 40.52 28.58 -71.40
CA TYR A 381 41.14 29.69 -72.15
C TYR A 381 41.82 29.28 -73.46
N THR A 382 41.80 28.01 -73.86
CA THR A 382 42.44 27.53 -75.10
C THR A 382 41.44 26.82 -76.02
N ALA A 383 40.61 27.59 -76.71
CA ALA A 383 39.88 27.12 -77.90
C ALA A 383 39.90 28.22 -78.98
N CYS A 384 40.34 27.85 -80.18
CA CYS A 384 40.76 28.73 -81.26
C CYS A 384 39.61 29.46 -81.97
N VAL A 385 39.84 30.74 -82.27
CA VAL A 385 39.04 31.57 -83.17
C VAL A 385 39.38 31.21 -84.61
N TYR A 386 38.42 30.73 -85.41
CA TYR A 386 38.52 30.66 -86.87
C TYR A 386 37.61 31.71 -87.49
N ARG A 387 38.16 32.55 -88.38
CA ARG A 387 37.49 33.69 -89.00
C ARG A 387 37.33 33.42 -90.48
N ASP A 388 36.10 33.22 -90.94
CA ASP A 388 35.73 33.57 -92.31
C ASP A 388 34.27 34.08 -92.34
N GLY A 389 34.01 35.06 -93.20
CA GLY A 389 32.93 36.05 -93.07
C GLY A 389 31.54 35.53 -92.65
N HIS A 390 30.99 36.15 -91.61
CA HIS A 390 29.60 36.07 -91.13
C HIS A 390 29.14 34.75 -90.47
N THR A 391 29.68 34.40 -89.29
CA THR A 391 28.99 33.79 -88.11
C THR A 391 30.05 33.35 -87.08
N ILE A 392 29.84 33.64 -85.78
CA ILE A 392 30.62 33.03 -84.68
C ILE A 392 29.86 31.76 -84.27
N ILE A 393 30.44 30.59 -84.52
CA ILE A 393 29.92 29.31 -84.01
C ILE A 393 30.71 28.97 -82.74
N ILE A 394 30.05 29.00 -81.58
CA ILE A 394 30.57 28.39 -80.36
C ILE A 394 29.98 26.98 -80.28
N LEU A 395 30.79 25.96 -80.54
CA LEU A 395 30.41 24.56 -80.34
C LEU A 395 30.69 24.17 -78.88
N PHE A 396 29.64 23.92 -78.10
CA PHE A 396 29.75 23.16 -76.85
C PHE A 396 29.32 21.72 -77.12
N GLU A 397 30.24 20.76 -77.07
CA GLU A 397 29.91 19.35 -76.95
C GLU A 397 29.48 19.02 -75.50
N PRO A 398 28.30 18.42 -75.28
CA PRO A 398 27.91 17.95 -73.96
C PRO A 398 28.27 16.46 -73.78
N THR A 399 29.38 16.18 -73.12
CA THR A 399 29.68 14.82 -72.63
C THR A 399 28.95 14.54 -71.31
N VAL A 400 27.79 13.89 -71.44
CA VAL A 400 27.36 12.67 -70.71
C VAL A 400 27.47 12.64 -69.16
N LEU A 401 26.32 12.77 -68.49
CA LEU A 401 25.73 11.91 -67.42
C LEU A 401 24.95 12.73 -66.38
N MET A 402 23.61 12.63 -66.40
CA MET A 402 22.72 12.63 -65.22
C MET A 402 21.27 12.37 -65.65
N HIS A 403 20.58 11.55 -64.84
CA HIS A 403 19.20 11.05 -64.99
C HIS A 403 18.10 12.13 -65.09
N PRO A 404 16.88 11.78 -65.59
CA PRO A 404 15.79 12.71 -65.76
C PRO A 404 14.92 12.82 -64.51
N CYS A 405 14.85 14.00 -63.91
CA CYS A 405 13.71 14.43 -63.10
C CYS A 405 13.44 15.92 -63.37
N TYR A 406 12.17 16.31 -63.23
CA TYR A 406 11.60 17.65 -63.39
C TYR A 406 11.14 18.03 -64.82
N LYS A 407 9.95 17.54 -65.18
CA LYS A 407 9.01 18.28 -66.02
C LYS A 407 8.52 19.49 -65.21
N LEU A 408 8.98 20.69 -65.57
CA LEU A 408 8.41 21.95 -65.11
C LEU A 408 7.48 22.46 -66.23
N SER A 409 6.16 22.33 -66.07
CA SER A 409 5.20 23.01 -66.94
C SER A 409 4.98 24.42 -66.42
N ILE A 410 5.47 25.40 -67.16
CA ILE A 410 5.14 26.82 -66.99
C ILE A 410 4.04 27.15 -67.99
N SER A 411 2.86 27.51 -67.51
CA SER A 411 1.80 28.12 -68.31
C SER A 411 2.00 29.63 -68.29
N TYR A 412 2.23 30.22 -69.45
CA TYR A 412 2.11 31.66 -69.66
C TYR A 412 0.70 31.93 -70.18
N GLY A 413 -0.06 32.74 -69.44
CA GLY A 413 -1.25 33.39 -69.96
C GLY A 413 -0.86 34.62 -70.77
N ASN A 414 -1.49 34.79 -71.94
CA ASN A 414 -2.10 36.03 -72.45
C ASN A 414 -2.32 35.91 -73.96
N VAL A 415 -3.58 35.96 -74.40
CA VAL A 415 -4.17 37.09 -75.16
C VAL A 415 -5.62 37.21 -74.75
#